data_AF-A0A935FQ35-F1
#
_entry.id   AF-A0A935FQ35-F1
#
_cell.length_a   1.000
_cell.length_b   1.000
_cell.length_c   1.000
_cell.angle_alpha   90.00
_cell.angle_beta   90.00
_cell.angle_gamma   90.00
#
_symmetry.space_group_name_H-M   'P 1'
#
loop_
_entity.id
_entity.type
_entity.pdbx_description
1 polymer ?
#
loop_
_entity_poly.entity_id
_entity_poly.type
_entity_poly.pdbx_seq_one_letter_code
_entity_poly.pdbx_strand_id
1 'polypeptide(L)'
;MSIVKEIYDVTKDLAGNKIALSKIRRALLTEVKLNDKFLWDVSVNEARPANPRLIQMISNLDVTEMKAAITCGLPFELISSKKVTTELLDGIDHIKVLGGDLETVLEKTYLKIAYLKKDYMSESLNLYVRMRNIYNYNRLLQRMLGK
;
A
#
# COMPACT_ATOMS: atom_id res chain seq x y z
N MET A 1 3.83 -16.80 1.53
CA MET A 1 2.89 -17.13 2.63
C MET A 1 2.63 -15.83 3.37
N SER A 2 1.38 -15.52 3.73
CA SER A 2 1.01 -14.22 4.34
C SER A 2 0.83 -14.37 5.84
N ILE A 3 1.48 -13.49 6.59
CA ILE A 3 1.36 -13.43 8.05
C ILE A 3 -0.04 -12.96 8.45
N VAL A 4 -0.63 -12.02 7.69
CA VAL A 4 -2.01 -11.56 7.93
C VAL A 4 -2.99 -12.73 7.84
N LYS A 5 -2.88 -13.55 6.78
CA LYS A 5 -3.76 -14.72 6.61
C LYS A 5 -3.56 -15.73 7.73
N GLU A 6 -2.32 -16.04 8.10
CA GLU A 6 -2.03 -16.95 9.21
C GLU A 6 -2.66 -16.48 10.53
N ILE A 7 -2.51 -15.19 10.86
CA ILE A 7 -3.10 -14.61 12.07
C ILE A 7 -4.63 -14.69 12.01
N TYR A 8 -5.23 -14.41 10.85
CA TYR A 8 -6.68 -14.49 10.68
C TYR A 8 -7.19 -15.92 10.89
N ASP A 9 -6.58 -16.90 10.23
CA ASP A 9 -7.03 -18.31 10.27
C ASP A 9 -6.95 -18.92 11.69
N VAL A 10 -6.00 -18.48 12.52
CA VAL A 10 -5.85 -18.97 13.91
C VAL A 10 -6.67 -18.17 14.94
N THR A 11 -7.21 -17.01 14.58
CA THR A 11 -7.88 -16.10 15.53
C THR A 11 -9.39 -16.14 15.35
N LYS A 12 -10.09 -16.83 16.27
CA LYS A 12 -11.56 -17.01 16.21
C LYS A 12 -12.37 -15.71 16.38
N ASP A 13 -11.89 -14.78 17.20
CA ASP A 13 -12.47 -13.44 17.39
C ASP A 13 -11.37 -12.39 17.22
N LEU A 14 -11.28 -11.84 16.01
CA LEU A 14 -10.29 -10.82 15.70
C LEU A 14 -10.65 -9.46 16.31
N ALA A 15 -11.93 -9.16 16.47
CA ALA A 15 -12.39 -7.86 16.98
C ALA A 15 -12.01 -7.67 18.45
N GLY A 16 -12.10 -8.73 19.26
CA GLY A 16 -11.65 -8.73 20.65
C GLY A 16 -10.12 -8.81 20.82
N ASN A 17 -9.37 -9.20 19.79
CA ASN A 17 -7.95 -9.54 19.93
C ASN A 17 -7.01 -8.40 19.49
N LYS A 18 -6.75 -7.48 20.42
CA LYS A 18 -5.84 -6.34 20.22
C LYS A 18 -4.42 -6.75 19.81
N ILE A 19 -3.94 -7.91 20.28
CA ILE A 19 -2.59 -8.41 19.94
C ILE A 19 -2.55 -8.82 18.48
N ALA A 20 -3.55 -9.56 18.00
CA ALA A 20 -3.67 -9.97 16.60
C ALA A 20 -3.78 -8.75 15.68
N LEU A 21 -4.66 -7.79 16.01
CA LEU A 21 -4.83 -6.54 15.26
C LEU A 21 -3.52 -5.73 15.18
N SER A 22 -2.76 -5.65 16.28
CA SER A 22 -1.46 -4.97 16.30
C SER A 22 -0.42 -5.67 15.42
N LYS A 23 -0.38 -7.01 15.42
CA LYS A 23 0.49 -7.80 14.55
C LYS A 23 0.14 -7.61 13.07
N ILE A 24 -1.14 -7.64 12.72
CA ILE A 24 -1.64 -7.35 11.37
C ILE A 24 -1.22 -5.95 10.93
N ARG A 25 -1.47 -4.92 11.76
CA ARG A 25 -1.06 -3.54 11.48
C ARG A 25 0.44 -3.46 11.21
N ARG A 26 1.26 -4.16 12.00
CA ARG A 26 2.71 -4.19 11.83
C ARG A 26 3.12 -4.89 10.53
N ALA A 27 2.48 -6.00 10.17
CA ALA A 27 2.75 -6.71 8.92
C ALA A 27 2.46 -5.80 7.70
N LEU A 28 1.29 -5.18 7.68
CA LEU A 28 0.91 -4.20 6.65
C LEU A 28 1.91 -3.03 6.60
N LEU A 29 2.24 -2.42 7.74
CA LEU A 29 3.19 -1.31 7.80
C LEU A 29 4.59 -1.71 7.31
N THR A 30 4.99 -2.96 7.53
CA THR A 30 6.30 -3.48 7.09
C THR A 30 6.35 -3.60 5.58
N GLU A 31 5.33 -4.20 4.96
CA GLU A 31 5.20 -4.29 3.51
C GLU A 31 5.19 -2.90 2.86
N VAL A 32 4.38 -1.98 3.37
CA VAL A 32 4.30 -0.60 2.87
C VAL A 32 5.65 0.13 3.00
N LYS A 33 6.37 -0.02 4.12
CA LYS A 33 7.71 0.57 4.29
C LYS A 33 8.74 -0.02 3.34
N LEU A 34 8.66 -1.32 3.05
CA LEU A 34 9.54 -1.97 2.11
C LEU A 34 9.29 -1.47 0.68
N ASN A 35 8.04 -1.38 0.28
CA ASN A 35 7.63 -0.79 -1.00
C ASN A 35 8.11 0.66 -1.14
N ASP A 36 8.07 1.46 -0.06
CA ASP A 36 8.56 2.84 -0.08
C ASP A 36 10.05 2.92 -0.44
N LYS A 37 10.86 2.01 0.12
CA LYS A 37 12.29 1.92 -0.18
C LYS A 37 12.53 1.58 -1.65
N PHE A 38 11.73 0.68 -2.22
CA PHE A 38 11.83 0.36 -3.64
C PHE A 38 11.37 1.50 -4.54
N LEU A 39 10.43 2.32 -4.07
CA LEU A 39 9.88 3.47 -4.78
C LEU A 39 10.69 4.76 -4.58
N TRP A 40 11.79 4.72 -3.84
CA TRP A 40 12.57 5.93 -3.52
C TRP A 40 13.04 6.68 -4.76
N ASP A 41 13.44 5.99 -5.83
CA ASP A 41 13.96 6.64 -7.04
C ASP A 41 12.87 7.37 -7.86
N VAL A 42 11.59 7.05 -7.62
CA VAL A 42 10.45 7.79 -8.21
C VAL A 42 9.87 8.82 -7.24
N SER A 43 10.48 8.98 -6.07
CA SER A 43 10.23 10.13 -5.19
C SER A 43 10.75 11.43 -5.83
N VAL A 44 10.75 12.52 -5.09
CA VAL A 44 10.94 13.92 -5.54
C VAL A 44 12.30 14.22 -6.22
N ASN A 45 13.09 13.21 -6.58
CA ASN A 45 14.32 13.37 -7.35
C ASN A 45 14.03 13.95 -8.75
N GLU A 46 14.81 14.96 -9.12
CA GLU A 46 14.65 15.74 -10.37
C GLU A 46 14.90 14.93 -11.65
N ALA A 47 15.60 13.79 -11.55
CA ALA A 47 15.89 12.92 -12.70
C ALA A 47 14.93 11.73 -12.74
N ARG A 48 14.08 11.68 -13.77
CA ARG A 48 13.22 10.53 -14.09
C ARG A 48 14.08 9.27 -14.30
N PRO A 49 13.84 8.18 -13.55
CA PRO A 49 14.55 6.91 -13.78
C PRO A 49 14.28 6.35 -15.18
N ALA A 50 15.30 5.71 -15.76
CA ALA A 50 15.16 4.99 -17.02
C ALA A 50 14.21 3.78 -16.88
N ASN A 51 13.58 3.37 -17.98
CA ASN A 51 12.60 2.27 -17.99
C ASN A 51 13.12 0.96 -17.37
N PRO A 52 14.36 0.50 -17.62
CA PRO A 52 14.87 -0.72 -16.97
C PRO A 52 14.84 -0.65 -15.44
N ARG A 53 15.15 0.53 -14.87
CA ARG A 53 15.07 0.75 -13.43
C ARG A 53 13.64 0.71 -12.93
N LEU A 54 12.69 1.32 -13.66
CA LEU A 54 11.27 1.26 -13.33
C LEU A 54 10.74 -0.18 -13.32
N ILE A 55 11.14 -0.99 -14.29
CA ILE A 55 10.76 -2.41 -14.36
C ILE A 55 11.29 -3.18 -13.15
N GLN A 56 12.55 -2.98 -12.79
CA GLN A 56 13.14 -3.59 -11.58
C GLN A 56 12.40 -3.18 -10.30
N MET A 57 11.97 -1.92 -10.20
CA MET A 57 11.18 -1.47 -9.06
C MET A 57 9.82 -2.17 -9.02
N ILE A 58 9.14 -2.30 -10.17
CA ILE A 58 7.84 -2.99 -10.29
C ILE A 58 7.95 -4.45 -9.86
N SER A 59 9.01 -5.15 -10.25
CA SER A 59 9.22 -6.56 -9.87
C SER A 59 9.41 -6.72 -8.35
N ASN A 60 10.00 -5.72 -7.70
CA ASN A 60 10.29 -5.75 -6.26
C ASN A 60 9.11 -5.37 -5.37
N LEU A 61 8.10 -4.68 -5.90
CA LEU A 61 6.90 -4.32 -5.11
C LEU A 61 6.23 -5.59 -4.56
N ASP A 62 5.83 -5.58 -3.30
CA ASP A 62 5.06 -6.66 -2.69
C ASP A 62 3.65 -6.17 -2.30
N VAL A 63 2.70 -7.09 -2.37
CA VAL A 63 1.29 -6.85 -2.00
C VAL A 63 0.68 -8.05 -1.30
N THR A 64 1.51 -8.95 -0.79
CA THR A 64 1.11 -10.21 -0.18
C THR A 64 0.21 -9.96 1.03
N GLU A 65 0.62 -9.05 1.92
CA GLU A 65 -0.14 -8.71 3.13
C GLU A 65 -1.34 -7.82 2.82
N MET A 66 -1.22 -6.87 1.88
CA MET A 66 -2.37 -6.09 1.40
C MET A 66 -3.46 -7.00 0.82
N LYS A 67 -3.08 -7.93 -0.06
CA LYS A 67 -4.01 -8.88 -0.67
C LYS A 67 -4.69 -9.72 0.39
N ALA A 68 -3.93 -10.28 1.32
CA ALA A 68 -4.48 -11.09 2.40
C ALA A 68 -5.48 -10.31 3.25
N ALA A 69 -5.14 -9.08 3.64
CA ALA A 69 -6.02 -8.21 4.43
C ALA A 69 -7.37 -7.95 3.76
N ILE A 70 -7.38 -7.68 2.45
CA ILE A 70 -8.61 -7.48 1.68
C ILE A 70 -9.41 -8.79 1.62
N THR A 71 -8.75 -9.90 1.27
CA THR A 71 -9.44 -11.18 1.05
C THR A 71 -9.99 -11.82 2.32
N CYS A 72 -9.38 -11.54 3.48
CA CYS A 72 -9.83 -12.05 4.76
C CYS A 72 -10.97 -11.22 5.38
N GLY A 73 -11.36 -10.09 4.78
CA GLY A 73 -12.43 -9.24 5.31
C GLY A 73 -12.12 -8.68 6.69
N LEU A 74 -10.89 -8.21 6.90
CA LEU A 74 -10.46 -7.70 8.21
C LEU A 74 -11.29 -6.47 8.62
N PRO A 75 -11.57 -6.28 9.92
CA PRO A 75 -12.22 -5.08 10.42
C PRO A 75 -11.22 -3.90 10.40
N PHE A 76 -11.08 -3.24 9.25
CA PHE A 76 -10.06 -2.21 9.01
C PHE A 76 -10.16 -1.02 9.98
N GLU A 77 -11.37 -0.66 10.44
CA GLU A 77 -11.57 0.40 11.42
C GLU A 77 -10.90 0.10 12.77
N LEU A 78 -10.79 -1.19 13.14
CA LEU A 78 -10.07 -1.64 14.34
C LEU A 78 -8.56 -1.65 14.13
N ILE A 79 -8.11 -1.75 12.87
CA ILE A 79 -6.70 -1.65 12.49
C ILE A 79 -6.28 -0.18 12.43
N SER A 80 -7.07 0.71 11.86
CA SER A 80 -6.85 2.16 11.91
C SER A 80 -8.16 2.89 11.74
N SER A 81 -8.47 3.78 12.69
CA SER A 81 -9.64 4.67 12.62
C SER A 81 -9.36 5.97 11.85
N LYS A 82 -8.14 6.14 11.31
CA LYS A 82 -7.78 7.34 10.55
C LYS A 82 -8.56 7.38 9.23
N LYS A 83 -9.20 8.52 8.96
CA LYS A 83 -9.72 8.87 7.63
C LYS A 83 -8.74 9.79 6.94
N VAL A 84 -8.69 9.74 5.61
CA VAL A 84 -7.85 10.63 4.82
C VAL A 84 -8.35 12.07 4.96
N THR A 85 -7.55 12.89 5.64
CA THR A 85 -7.78 14.33 5.78
C THR A 85 -6.80 15.12 4.93
N THR A 86 -7.01 16.44 4.86
CA THR A 86 -6.07 17.39 4.23
C THR A 86 -4.67 17.30 4.83
N GLU A 87 -4.56 17.12 6.15
CA GLU A 87 -3.27 17.01 6.86
C GLU A 87 -2.55 15.71 6.47
N LEU A 88 -3.28 14.60 6.30
CA LEU A 88 -2.68 13.35 5.84
C LEU A 88 -2.23 13.39 4.39
N LEU A 89 -2.77 14.30 3.58
CA LEU A 89 -2.39 14.51 2.18
C LEU A 89 -1.28 15.54 2.00
N ASP A 90 -0.85 16.24 3.07
CA ASP A 90 0.17 17.28 2.96
C ASP A 90 1.50 16.74 2.39
N GLY A 91 2.03 17.38 1.35
CA GLY A 91 3.21 16.89 0.61
C GLY A 91 3.01 15.58 -0.16
N ILE A 92 1.76 15.11 -0.35
CA ILE A 92 1.42 14.00 -1.23
C ILE A 92 0.65 14.53 -2.45
N ASP A 93 1.28 14.47 -3.61
CA ASP A 93 0.68 14.98 -4.85
C ASP A 93 -0.54 14.16 -5.30
N HIS A 94 -1.57 14.88 -5.78
CA HIS A 94 -2.55 14.40 -6.77
C HIS A 94 -3.21 13.03 -6.52
N ILE A 95 -3.65 12.72 -5.30
CA ILE A 95 -4.48 11.53 -5.01
C ILE A 95 -5.92 11.91 -4.63
N LYS A 96 -6.89 11.37 -5.37
CA LYS A 96 -8.34 11.57 -5.12
C LYS A 96 -8.88 10.52 -4.15
N VAL A 97 -8.57 10.70 -2.86
CA VAL A 97 -8.96 9.79 -1.77
C VAL A 97 -9.38 10.51 -0.48
N LEU A 98 -9.65 11.82 -0.54
CA LEU A 98 -10.13 12.59 0.61
C LEU A 98 -11.39 11.92 1.20
N GLY A 99 -11.43 11.78 2.52
CA GLY A 99 -12.51 11.10 3.25
C GLY A 99 -12.45 9.56 3.21
N GLY A 100 -11.55 8.96 2.43
CA GLY A 100 -11.36 7.52 2.37
C GLY A 100 -10.85 6.94 3.69
N ASP A 101 -11.20 5.69 3.97
CA ASP A 101 -10.70 4.91 5.10
C ASP A 101 -9.50 4.04 4.71
N LEU A 102 -8.97 3.28 5.67
CA LEU A 102 -7.83 2.40 5.47
C LEU A 102 -8.11 1.36 4.38
N GLU A 103 -9.30 0.76 4.38
CA GLU A 103 -9.71 -0.25 3.40
C GLU A 103 -9.65 0.31 1.97
N THR A 104 -10.30 1.46 1.76
CA THR A 104 -10.35 2.15 0.46
C THR A 104 -8.96 2.43 -0.09
N VAL A 105 -8.06 2.95 0.74
CA VAL A 105 -6.70 3.30 0.30
C VAL A 105 -5.87 2.04 0.04
N LEU A 106 -6.04 1.01 0.87
CA LEU A 106 -5.32 -0.25 0.75
C LEU A 106 -5.74 -1.01 -0.51
N GLU A 107 -7.05 -1.10 -0.79
CA GLU A 107 -7.57 -1.71 -2.01
C GLU A 107 -7.10 -0.98 -3.27
N LYS A 108 -7.19 0.37 -3.28
CA LYS A 108 -6.70 1.16 -4.41
C LYS A 108 -5.21 0.95 -4.65
N THR A 109 -4.41 0.82 -3.60
CA THR A 109 -2.96 0.58 -3.70
C THR A 109 -2.69 -0.82 -4.26
N TYR A 110 -3.35 -1.83 -3.70
CA TYR A 110 -3.27 -3.22 -4.15
C TYR A 110 -3.58 -3.34 -5.65
N LEU A 111 -4.73 -2.83 -6.08
CA LEU A 111 -5.16 -2.91 -7.48
C LEU A 111 -4.19 -2.21 -8.42
N LYS A 112 -3.71 -1.01 -8.06
CA LYS A 112 -2.72 -0.28 -8.87
C LYS A 112 -1.44 -1.06 -9.08
N ILE A 113 -0.91 -1.68 -8.02
CA ILE A 113 0.31 -2.50 -8.11
C ILE A 113 0.03 -3.79 -8.90
N ALA A 114 -1.09 -4.46 -8.65
CA ALA A 114 -1.46 -5.70 -9.33
C ALA A 114 -1.63 -5.50 -10.85
N TYR A 115 -2.33 -4.44 -11.27
CA TYR A 115 -2.46 -4.10 -12.68
C TYR A 115 -1.12 -3.68 -13.29
N LEU A 116 -0.32 -2.89 -12.57
CA LEU A 116 1.00 -2.49 -13.08
C LEU A 116 1.90 -3.72 -13.31
N LYS A 117 1.91 -4.69 -12.38
CA LYS A 117 2.68 -5.93 -12.54
C LYS A 117 2.21 -6.79 -13.73
N LYS A 118 0.96 -6.66 -14.16
CA LYS A 118 0.43 -7.36 -15.33
C LYS A 118 0.77 -6.62 -16.63
N ASP A 119 0.69 -5.29 -16.63
CA ASP A 119 0.64 -4.49 -17.85
C ASP A 119 1.91 -3.67 -18.10
N TYR A 120 2.97 -3.82 -17.29
CA TYR A 120 4.17 -2.96 -17.37
C TYR A 120 4.97 -3.06 -18.67
N MET A 121 4.72 -4.08 -19.50
CA MET A 121 5.32 -4.21 -20.83
C MET A 121 4.52 -3.50 -21.93
N SER A 122 3.37 -2.90 -21.61
CA SER A 122 2.56 -2.17 -22.59
C SER A 122 3.24 -0.85 -23.00
N GLU A 123 3.49 -0.67 -24.30
CA GLU A 123 4.09 0.55 -24.86
C GLU A 123 3.22 1.81 -24.65
N SER A 124 1.91 1.63 -24.47
CA SER A 124 0.96 2.72 -24.19
C SER A 124 1.02 3.24 -22.75
N LEU A 125 1.72 2.53 -21.85
CA LEU A 125 1.70 2.79 -20.43
C LEU A 125 2.86 3.71 -20.00
N ASN A 126 2.54 4.88 -19.45
CA ASN A 126 3.55 5.71 -18.80
C ASN A 126 3.92 5.14 -17.41
N LEU A 127 4.94 4.28 -17.36
CA LEU A 127 5.39 3.61 -16.13
C LEU A 127 5.75 4.59 -15.02
N TYR A 128 6.43 5.69 -15.34
CA TYR A 128 6.85 6.68 -14.35
C TYR A 128 5.65 7.29 -13.63
N VAL A 129 4.62 7.72 -14.37
CA VAL A 129 3.41 8.30 -13.78
C VAL A 129 2.66 7.28 -12.92
N ARG A 130 2.57 6.02 -13.37
CA ARG A 130 1.93 4.94 -12.59
C ARG A 130 2.67 4.66 -11.29
N MET A 131 4.00 4.59 -11.36
CA MET A 131 4.87 4.37 -10.20
C MET A 131 4.83 5.53 -9.21
N ARG A 132 4.83 6.78 -9.68
CA ARG A 132 4.67 7.96 -8.83
C ARG A 132 3.31 7.97 -8.12
N ASN A 133 2.24 7.56 -8.82
CA ASN A 133 0.92 7.42 -8.20
C ASN A 133 0.94 6.35 -7.09
N ILE A 134 1.54 5.17 -7.35
CA ILE A 134 1.71 4.12 -6.34
C ILE A 134 2.53 4.63 -5.15
N TYR A 135 3.62 5.36 -5.38
CA TYR A 135 4.42 5.98 -4.32
C TYR A 135 3.57 6.88 -3.42
N ASN A 136 2.74 7.75 -3.99
CA ASN A 136 1.87 8.64 -3.23
C ASN A 136 0.85 7.87 -2.36
N TYR A 137 0.23 6.84 -2.91
CA TYR A 137 -0.67 5.95 -2.16
C TYR A 137 0.07 5.19 -1.06
N ASN A 138 1.28 4.70 -1.34
CA ASN A 138 2.10 3.99 -0.38
C ASN A 138 2.51 4.90 0.81
N ARG A 139 2.89 6.15 0.52
CA ARG A 139 3.15 7.17 1.55
C ARG A 139 1.92 7.45 2.41
N LEU A 140 0.74 7.55 1.79
CA LEU A 140 -0.51 7.73 2.53
C LEU A 140 -0.79 6.53 3.45
N LEU A 141 -0.65 5.29 2.95
CA LEU A 141 -0.80 4.09 3.77
C LEU A 141 0.14 4.09 4.98
N GLN A 142 1.39 4.52 4.83
CA GLN A 142 2.30 4.65 5.98
C GLN A 142 1.77 5.62 7.03
N ARG A 143 1.19 6.74 6.63
CA ARG A 143 0.62 7.73 7.56
C ARG A 143 -0.64 7.20 8.25
N MET A 144 -1.45 6.42 7.53
CA MET A 144 -2.68 5.81 8.07
C MET A 144 -2.39 4.62 9.01
N LEU A 145 -1.35 3.85 8.75
CA LEU A 145 -0.93 2.69 9.58
C LEU A 145 0.08 3.07 10.66
N GLY A 146 0.77 4.20 10.50
CA GLY A 146 1.67 4.79 11.48
C GLY A 146 0.92 5.29 12.71
N LYS A 147 1.66 5.50 13.81
CA LYS A 147 1.13 6.15 15.02
C LYS A 147 0.71 7.58 14.67
#